data_AF-A0A4Q3CHX7-F1
#
_entry.id   AF-A0A4Q3CHX7-F1
#
_cell.length_a   1.000
_cell.length_b   1.000
_cell.length_c   1.000
_cell.angle_alpha   90.00
_cell.angle_beta   90.00
_cell.angle_gamma   90.00
#
_symmetry.space_group_name_H-M   'P 1'
#
loop_
_entity.id
_entity.type
_entity.pdbx_description
1 polymer ?
#
loop_
_entity_poly.entity_id
_entity_poly.type
_entity_poly.pdbx_seq_one_letter_code
_entity_poly.pdbx_strand_id
1 'polypeptide(L)'
;MYNKPEEKVKGGRKAKEKKEKVVKADTKEVSLEMHRKGISIEDIAKQRDMTAGTIEGHLAHFIAKQELDATEILSKKKLQAIAQVIKKNKTTALNEIRKELPDCTFGEIKIGLAAYLAEGV
;
A
#
# COMPACT_ATOMS: atom_id res chain seq x y z
N MET A 1 32.60 28.51 -14.07
CA MET A 1 32.23 27.85 -12.80
C MET A 1 30.84 27.27 -12.97
N TYR A 2 30.67 26.01 -12.56
CA TYR A 2 29.49 25.14 -12.63
C TYR A 2 29.03 24.61 -13.99
N ASN A 3 28.93 23.29 -14.03
CA ASN A 3 28.86 22.37 -15.16
C ASN A 3 27.57 21.53 -15.05
N LYS A 4 26.85 21.36 -16.17
CA LYS A 4 25.89 20.28 -16.58
C LYS A 4 24.71 19.88 -15.64
N PRO A 5 23.53 19.56 -16.22
CA PRO A 5 23.16 18.13 -16.40
C PRO A 5 22.42 17.88 -17.74
N GLU A 6 22.79 16.94 -18.62
CA GLU A 6 22.61 15.46 -18.61
C GLU A 6 21.19 14.98 -18.28
N GLU A 7 20.59 13.98 -18.93
CA GLU A 7 20.58 13.44 -20.29
C GLU A 7 19.32 12.54 -20.32
N LYS A 8 18.65 12.41 -21.46
CA LYS A 8 17.43 11.60 -21.64
C LYS A 8 17.76 10.10 -21.62
N VAL A 9 16.98 9.24 -20.97
CA VAL A 9 16.89 7.81 -21.39
C VAL A 9 15.47 7.24 -21.23
N LYS A 10 14.96 6.71 -22.35
CA LYS A 10 13.81 5.82 -22.49
C LYS A 10 14.26 4.35 -22.31
N GLY A 11 13.42 3.49 -21.75
CA GLY A 11 13.55 2.02 -21.80
C GLY A 11 12.29 1.40 -21.19
N GLY A 12 11.65 0.34 -21.68
CA GLY A 12 12.14 -0.84 -22.40
C GLY A 12 11.65 -2.06 -21.62
N ARG A 13 10.72 -2.86 -22.19
CA ARG A 13 10.07 -4.00 -21.52
C ARG A 13 10.96 -5.26 -21.58
N LYS A 14 11.25 -5.91 -20.43
CA LYS A 14 10.89 -7.32 -20.06
C LYS A 14 11.76 -7.91 -18.93
N ALA A 15 11.05 -8.61 -18.03
CA ALA A 15 11.39 -9.81 -17.25
C ALA A 15 12.44 -9.78 -16.11
N LYS A 16 11.89 -9.85 -14.89
CA LYS A 16 12.38 -10.51 -13.65
C LYS A 16 13.90 -10.55 -13.41
N GLU A 17 14.37 -9.66 -12.53
CA GLU A 17 15.26 -10.06 -11.44
C GLU A 17 15.24 -9.06 -10.27
N LYS A 18 15.32 -9.61 -9.06
CA LYS A 18 15.28 -8.91 -7.77
C LYS A 18 16.56 -8.08 -7.56
N LYS A 19 16.64 -6.85 -8.04
CA LYS A 19 17.56 -5.81 -7.53
C LYS A 19 17.36 -4.52 -8.31
N GLU A 20 16.62 -3.57 -7.73
CA GLU A 20 16.70 -2.11 -7.98
C GLU A 20 15.40 -1.44 -7.55
N LYS A 21 15.26 -1.15 -6.26
CA LYS A 21 14.37 -0.07 -5.77
C LYS A 21 15.01 0.64 -4.58
N VAL A 22 16.31 0.90 -4.64
CA VAL A 22 17.06 1.47 -3.50
C VAL A 22 16.86 2.99 -3.34
N VAL A 23 16.16 3.69 -4.24
CA VAL A 23 16.13 5.18 -4.20
C VAL A 23 14.71 5.78 -4.04
N LYS A 24 13.65 4.96 -3.94
CA LYS A 24 12.28 5.43 -3.69
C LYS A 24 11.60 4.76 -2.50
N ALA A 25 12.32 3.90 -1.80
CA ALA A 25 11.78 3.13 -0.69
C ALA A 25 11.73 3.95 0.61
N ASP A 26 12.59 4.97 0.77
CA ASP A 26 12.67 5.81 1.97
C ASP A 26 11.32 6.30 2.48
N THR A 27 10.46 6.83 1.61
CA THR A 27 9.18 7.40 2.07
C THR A 27 8.17 6.33 2.51
N LYS A 28 8.22 5.11 1.96
CA LYS A 28 7.35 4.02 2.37
C LYS A 28 7.90 3.33 3.62
N GLU A 29 9.21 3.10 3.65
CA GLU A 29 9.92 2.48 4.76
C GLU A 29 9.82 3.31 6.04
N VAL A 30 9.94 4.64 5.96
CA VAL A 30 9.71 5.53 7.12
C VAL A 30 8.30 5.36 7.68
N SER A 31 7.27 5.20 6.83
CA SER A 31 5.89 4.97 7.29
C SER A 31 5.78 3.62 8.00
N LEU A 32 6.41 2.58 7.46
CA LEU A 32 6.42 1.25 8.05
C LEU A 32 7.15 1.24 9.39
N GLU A 33 8.32 1.86 9.48
CA GLU A 33 9.12 1.90 10.70
C GLU A 33 8.37 2.63 11.82
N MET A 34 7.76 3.78 11.53
CA MET A 34 6.92 4.50 12.49
C MET A 34 5.75 3.64 12.96
N HIS A 35 5.10 2.90 12.06
CA HIS A 35 4.01 2.02 12.43
C HIS A 35 4.47 0.85 13.31
N ARG A 36 5.62 0.23 12.99
CA ARG A 36 6.25 -0.82 13.82
C ARG A 36 6.70 -0.31 15.20
N LYS A 37 6.96 1.00 15.33
CA LYS A 37 7.20 1.67 16.61
C LYS A 37 5.91 1.89 17.44
N GLY A 38 4.76 1.45 16.94
CA GLY A 38 3.46 1.60 17.60
C GLY A 38 2.76 2.93 17.32
N ILE A 39 3.25 3.73 16.37
CA ILE A 39 2.60 4.99 16.00
C ILE A 39 1.38 4.67 15.12
N SER A 40 0.26 5.31 15.43
CA SER A 40 -0.99 5.16 14.68
C SER A 40 -0.84 5.72 13.25
N ILE A 41 -1.60 5.17 12.30
CA ILE A 41 -1.58 5.65 10.91
C ILE A 41 -1.95 7.14 10.82
N GLU A 42 -2.88 7.59 11.65
CA GLU A 42 -3.32 8.98 11.71
C GLU A 42 -2.22 9.91 12.26
N ASP A 43 -1.47 9.46 13.27
CA ASP A 43 -0.30 10.19 13.78
C ASP A 43 0.84 10.24 12.77
N ILE A 44 1.11 9.14 12.07
CA ILE A 44 2.13 9.11 11.00
C ILE A 44 1.73 10.08 9.88
N ALA A 45 0.45 10.10 9.52
CA ALA A 45 -0.09 11.05 8.54
C ALA A 45 0.15 12.50 9.00
N LYS A 46 -0.19 12.84 10.25
CA LYS A 46 0.02 14.18 10.81
C LYS A 46 1.51 14.56 10.90
N GLN A 47 2.36 13.69 11.43
CA GLN A 47 3.79 13.96 11.59
C GLN A 47 4.51 14.18 10.25
N ARG A 48 3.98 13.59 9.17
CA ARG A 48 4.59 13.64 7.84
C ARG A 48 3.86 14.58 6.87
N ASP A 49 2.86 15.31 7.33
CA ASP A 49 2.02 16.17 6.48
C ASP A 49 1.40 15.38 5.29
N MET A 50 0.95 14.16 5.56
CA MET A 50 0.33 13.24 4.59
C MET A 50 -1.11 12.93 5.00
N THR A 51 -1.87 12.29 4.09
CA THR A 51 -3.20 11.77 4.42
C THR A 51 -3.10 10.32 4.89
N ALA A 52 -4.00 9.91 5.80
CA ALA A 52 -4.09 8.52 6.26
C ALA A 52 -4.18 7.54 5.07
N GLY A 53 -4.99 7.85 4.04
CA GLY A 53 -5.11 7.04 2.83
C GLY A 53 -3.81 6.90 2.01
N THR A 54 -2.88 7.85 2.13
CA THR A 54 -1.54 7.74 1.54
C THR A 54 -0.66 6.79 2.35
N ILE A 55 -0.69 6.90 3.69
CA ILE A 55 0.04 6.02 4.60
C ILE A 55 -0.47 4.58 4.51
N GLU A 56 -1.79 4.38 4.53
CA GLU A 56 -2.42 3.06 4.31
C GLU A 56 -2.00 2.46 2.97
N GLY A 57 -1.93 3.28 1.92
CA GLY A 57 -1.41 2.86 0.62
C GLY A 57 0.08 2.48 0.62
N HIS A 58 0.90 3.13 1.46
CA HIS A 58 2.29 2.73 1.68
C HIS A 58 2.36 1.39 2.41
N LEU A 59 1.58 1.23 3.49
CA LEU A 59 1.54 0.00 4.30
C LEU A 59 1.00 -1.19 3.51
N ALA A 60 -0.02 -0.99 2.67
CA ALA A 60 -0.56 -2.00 1.77
C ALA A 60 0.54 -2.65 0.89
N HIS A 61 1.56 -1.89 0.47
CA HIS A 61 2.67 -2.45 -0.31
C HIS A 61 3.52 -3.44 0.49
N PHE A 62 3.66 -3.26 1.81
CA PHE A 62 4.39 -4.17 2.69
C PHE A 62 3.53 -5.36 3.11
N ILE A 63 2.23 -5.16 3.26
CA ILE A 63 1.26 -6.24 3.49
C ILE A 63 1.24 -7.21 2.32
N ALA A 64 1.20 -6.70 1.08
CA ALA A 64 1.28 -7.51 -0.13
C ALA A 64 2.58 -8.35 -0.21
N LYS A 65 3.62 -7.95 0.52
CA LYS A 65 4.90 -8.65 0.63
C LYS A 65 5.00 -9.57 1.85
N GLN A 66 3.96 -9.65 2.68
CA GLN A 66 3.95 -10.34 3.97
C GLN A 66 4.97 -9.80 4.98
N GLU A 67 5.41 -8.55 4.81
CA GLU A 67 6.32 -7.87 5.75
C GLU A 67 5.57 -7.17 6.89
N LEU A 68 4.26 -6.99 6.72
CA LEU A 68 3.35 -6.38 7.69
C LEU A 68 2.03 -7.14 7.69
N ASP A 69 1.47 -7.39 8.87
CA ASP A 69 0.20 -8.08 8.98
C ASP A 69 -0.97 -7.09 8.84
N ALA A 70 -1.90 -7.39 7.94
CA ALA A 70 -3.06 -6.53 7.71
C ALA A 70 -3.98 -6.45 8.93
N THR A 71 -3.97 -7.47 9.79
CA THR A 71 -4.80 -7.54 10.98
C THR A 71 -4.38 -6.58 12.09
N GLU A 72 -3.15 -6.06 12.03
CA GLU A 72 -2.67 -5.01 12.93
C GLU A 72 -3.25 -3.63 12.57
N ILE A 73 -3.70 -3.46 11.32
CA ILE A 73 -4.26 -2.20 10.84
C ILE A 73 -5.79 -2.27 10.77
N LEU A 74 -6.33 -3.37 10.22
CA LEU A 74 -7.76 -3.57 10.05
C LEU A 74 -8.23 -4.82 10.77
N SER A 75 -9.41 -4.72 11.38
CA SER A 75 -10.05 -5.91 11.95
C SER A 75 -10.32 -6.97 10.87
N LYS A 76 -10.14 -8.24 11.25
CA LYS A 76 -10.41 -9.40 10.37
C LYS A 76 -11.77 -9.35 9.67
N LYS A 77 -12.82 -8.83 10.34
CA LYS A 77 -14.15 -8.61 9.75
C LYS A 77 -14.11 -7.72 8.51
N LYS A 78 -13.40 -6.58 8.56
CA LYS A 78 -13.27 -5.66 7.42
C LYS A 78 -12.45 -6.28 6.30
N LEU A 79 -11.34 -6.94 6.63
CA LEU A 79 -10.51 -7.65 5.65
C LEU A 79 -11.31 -8.72 4.92
N GLN A 80 -12.08 -9.54 5.65
CA GLN A 80 -12.97 -10.54 5.05
C GLN A 80 -14.06 -9.91 4.20
N ALA A 81 -14.69 -8.83 4.65
CA ALA A 81 -15.69 -8.12 3.85
C ALA A 81 -15.11 -7.64 2.50
N ILE A 82 -13.94 -7.01 2.54
CA ILE A 82 -13.23 -6.57 1.33
C ILE A 82 -12.88 -7.76 0.43
N ALA A 83 -12.31 -8.83 0.99
CA ALA A 83 -11.96 -10.03 0.25
C ALA A 83 -13.18 -10.72 -0.38
N GLN A 84 -14.32 -10.75 0.31
CA GLN A 84 -15.56 -11.29 -0.23
C GLN A 84 -16.06 -10.47 -1.41
N VAL A 85 -16.06 -9.14 -1.31
CA VAL A 85 -16.45 -8.25 -2.41
C VAL A 85 -15.52 -8.43 -3.60
N ILE A 86 -14.20 -8.53 -3.38
CA ILE A 86 -13.22 -8.81 -4.44
C ILE A 86 -13.52 -10.16 -5.12
N LYS A 87 -13.79 -11.22 -4.36
CA LYS A 87 -14.11 -12.56 -4.91
C LYS A 87 -15.45 -12.58 -5.66
N LYS A 88 -16.47 -11.95 -5.09
CA LYS A 88 -17.84 -11.89 -5.63
C LYS A 88 -17.88 -11.12 -6.95
N ASN A 89 -17.28 -9.92 -6.96
CA ASN A 89 -17.30 -9.03 -8.12
C ASN A 89 -16.11 -9.27 -9.06
N LYS A 90 -15.17 -10.14 -8.67
CA LYS A 90 -13.91 -10.45 -9.40
C LYS A 90 -13.18 -9.19 -9.83
N THR A 91 -13.24 -8.16 -9.00
CA THR A 91 -12.70 -6.83 -9.30
C THR A 91 -11.71 -6.41 -8.23
N THR A 92 -10.62 -5.79 -8.68
CA THR A 92 -9.63 -5.14 -7.82
C THR A 92 -9.75 -3.62 -7.88
N ALA A 93 -10.80 -3.12 -8.55
CA ALA A 93 -11.06 -1.70 -8.67
C ALA A 93 -11.57 -1.14 -7.34
N LEU A 94 -10.78 -0.25 -6.73
CA LEU A 94 -11.08 0.37 -5.43
C LEU A 94 -12.46 1.05 -5.42
N ASN A 95 -12.85 1.69 -6.52
CA ASN A 95 -14.15 2.36 -6.63
C ASN A 95 -15.32 1.37 -6.57
N GLU A 96 -15.19 0.20 -7.18
CA GLU A 96 -16.24 -0.82 -7.17
C GLU A 96 -16.38 -1.44 -5.79
N ILE A 97 -15.25 -1.72 -5.13
CA ILE A 97 -15.26 -2.23 -3.76
C ILE A 97 -15.85 -1.19 -2.80
N ARG A 98 -15.50 0.10 -2.97
CA ARG A 98 -16.04 1.18 -2.14
C ARG A 98 -17.54 1.41 -2.32
N LYS A 99 -18.10 1.11 -3.50
CA LYS A 99 -19.56 1.15 -3.72
C LYS A 99 -20.29 0.11 -2.87
N GLU A 100 -19.73 -1.10 -2.74
CA GLU A 100 -20.31 -2.17 -1.91
C GLU A 100 -20.01 -1.96 -0.42
N LEU A 101 -18.86 -1.33 -0.10
CA LEU A 101 -18.41 -1.06 1.27
C LEU A 101 -18.19 0.44 1.50
N PRO A 102 -19.27 1.24 1.61
CA PRO A 102 -19.17 2.70 1.80
C PRO A 102 -18.53 3.08 3.14
N ASP A 103 -18.62 2.19 4.14
CA ASP A 103 -17.99 2.35 5.46
C ASP A 103 -16.46 2.24 5.43
N CYS A 104 -15.88 1.70 4.35
CA CYS A 104 -14.44 1.54 4.20
C CYS A 104 -13.84 2.69 3.40
N THR A 105 -12.72 3.22 3.87
CA THR A 105 -11.95 4.21 3.12
C THR A 105 -11.17 3.56 1.98
N PHE A 106 -10.70 4.36 1.02
CA PHE A 106 -9.84 3.85 -0.05
C PHE A 106 -8.52 3.26 0.46
N GLY A 107 -8.00 3.74 1.60
CA GLY A 107 -6.79 3.19 2.22
C GLY A 107 -7.05 1.79 2.77
N GLU A 108 -8.15 1.63 3.51
CA GLU A 108 -8.56 0.35 4.06
C GLU A 108 -8.79 -0.70 2.96
N ILE A 109 -9.44 -0.31 1.87
CA ILE A 109 -9.68 -1.19 0.72
C ILE A 109 -8.35 -1.61 0.07
N LYS A 110 -7.37 -0.70 -0.05
CA LYS A 110 -6.03 -1.06 -0.56
C LYS A 110 -5.33 -2.06 0.35
N ILE A 111 -5.45 -1.91 1.66
CA ILE A 111 -4.90 -2.85 2.64
C ILE A 111 -5.59 -4.22 2.49
N GLY A 112 -6.92 -4.26 2.44
CA GLY A 112 -7.66 -5.52 2.26
C GLY A 112 -7.34 -6.21 0.93
N LEU A 113 -7.17 -5.45 -0.15
CA LEU A 113 -6.71 -5.99 -1.43
C LEU A 113 -5.28 -6.53 -1.34
N ALA A 114 -4.36 -5.82 -0.68
CA ALA A 114 -3.00 -6.29 -0.47
C ALA A 114 -2.96 -7.56 0.38
N ALA A 115 -3.74 -7.64 1.45
CA ALA A 115 -3.90 -8.82 2.27
C ALA A 115 -4.42 -10.00 1.44
N TYR A 116 -5.47 -9.77 0.65
CA TYR A 116 -6.01 -10.79 -0.27
C TYR A 116 -4.99 -11.30 -1.28
N LEU A 117 -4.13 -10.43 -1.81
CA LEU A 117 -3.04 -10.81 -2.72
C LEU A 117 -1.90 -11.54 -2.00
N ALA A 118 -1.63 -11.19 -0.74
CA ALA A 118 -0.58 -11.80 0.09
C ALA A 118 -0.97 -13.19 0.60
N GLU A 119 -2.24 -13.37 0.99
CA GLU A 119 -2.82 -14.65 1.37
C GLU A 119 -3.10 -15.56 0.15
N GLY A 120 -2.85 -15.04 -1.07
CA GLY A 120 -2.88 -15.72 -2.37
C GLY A 120 -3.38 -17.16 -2.37
N VAL A 121 -4.68 -17.33 -2.65
CA VAL A 121 -5.40 -18.55 -3.10
C VAL A 121 -4.96 -19.88 -2.48
#